data_AF-A0A6B0T1X2-F1
#
_entry.id   AF-A0A6B0T1X2-F1
#
_cell.length_a   1.000
_cell.length_b   1.000
_cell.length_c   1.000
_cell.angle_alpha   90.00
_cell.angle_beta   90.00
_cell.angle_gamma   90.00
#
_symmetry.space_group_name_H-M   'P 1'
#
loop_
_entity.id
_entity.type
_entity.pdbx_description
1 polymer ?
#
loop_
_entity_poly.entity_id
_entity_poly.type
_entity_poly.pdbx_seq_one_letter_code
_entity_poly.pdbx_strand_id
1 'polypeptide(L)'
;MTTILLIKSADQHPSVRETLDSVAEPGETVYFLRLPTVRCLGELIQEVNPMIEYDVEYTISCLPTGYEVADVVDFAVDVEADRICIGIFERTLTGKARIDDLTQSILLHEHVSGDLVVGDHAIILENLDYDQ
;
A
#
# COMPACT_ATOMS: atom_id res chain seq x y z
N MET A 1 -15.01 2.75 0.38
CA MET A 1 -13.68 3.00 0.90
C MET A 1 -12.69 2.44 -0.09
N THR A 2 -11.55 3.09 -0.25
CA THR A 2 -10.52 2.69 -1.20
C THR A 2 -9.17 2.58 -0.49
N THR A 3 -8.53 1.43 -0.61
CA THR A 3 -7.19 1.19 -0.05
C THR A 3 -6.19 0.99 -1.17
N ILE A 4 -5.08 1.70 -1.12
CA ILE A 4 -3.91 1.43 -1.95
C ILE A 4 -2.93 0.56 -1.16
N LEU A 5 -2.48 -0.53 -1.76
CA LEU A 5 -1.38 -1.34 -1.27
C LEU A 5 -0.18 -1.21 -2.21
N LEU A 6 0.87 -0.56 -1.73
CA LEU A 6 2.08 -0.32 -2.50
C LEU A 6 2.97 -1.57 -2.53
N ILE A 7 3.07 -2.20 -3.71
CA ILE A 7 3.88 -3.40 -3.93
C ILE A 7 5.26 -3.03 -4.46
N LYS A 8 6.23 -3.08 -3.55
CA LYS A 8 7.65 -2.77 -3.72
C LYS A 8 8.51 -4.03 -3.94
N SER A 9 8.02 -5.23 -3.60
CA SER A 9 8.65 -6.53 -3.92
C SER A 9 7.61 -7.64 -4.08
N ALA A 10 7.94 -8.70 -4.81
CA ALA A 10 7.11 -9.90 -4.90
C ALA A 10 7.03 -10.66 -3.56
N ASP A 11 8.06 -10.53 -2.70
CA ASP A 11 8.14 -11.23 -1.41
C ASP A 11 7.31 -10.57 -0.28
N GLN A 12 6.46 -9.58 -0.59
CA GLN A 12 5.68 -8.81 0.38
C GLN A 12 4.42 -9.51 0.90
N HIS A 13 4.44 -10.85 0.96
CA HIS A 13 3.30 -11.67 1.42
C HIS A 13 2.77 -11.26 2.80
N PRO A 14 3.61 -11.03 3.84
CA PRO A 14 3.11 -10.70 5.18
C PRO A 14 2.37 -9.36 5.22
N SER A 15 2.87 -8.35 4.51
CA SER A 15 2.22 -7.04 4.44
C SER A 15 0.92 -7.08 3.65
N VAL A 16 0.86 -7.88 2.57
CA VAL A 16 -0.38 -8.02 1.79
C VAL A 16 -1.44 -8.73 2.62
N ARG A 17 -1.06 -9.78 3.35
CA ARG A 17 -1.97 -10.48 4.25
C ARG A 17 -2.50 -9.57 5.34
N GLU A 18 -1.63 -8.82 6.02
CA GLU A 18 -2.08 -7.88 7.05
C GLU A 18 -3.07 -6.84 6.49
N THR A 19 -2.77 -6.29 5.31
CA THR A 19 -3.67 -5.33 4.66
C THR A 19 -5.03 -5.96 4.35
N LEU A 20 -5.08 -7.15 3.75
CA LEU A 20 -6.35 -7.80 3.40
C LEU A 20 -7.12 -8.32 4.62
N ASP A 21 -6.43 -8.84 5.63
CA ASP A 21 -7.07 -9.48 6.80
C ASP A 21 -7.52 -8.46 7.86
N SER A 22 -6.82 -7.34 7.98
CA SER A 22 -6.95 -6.44 9.14
C SER A 22 -7.20 -4.97 8.79
N VAL A 23 -6.92 -4.55 7.55
CA VAL A 23 -7.07 -3.13 7.14
C VAL A 23 -8.25 -2.96 6.18
N ALA A 24 -8.35 -3.82 5.17
CA ALA A 24 -9.42 -3.78 4.20
C ALA A 24 -10.75 -4.21 4.82
N GLU A 25 -11.80 -3.45 4.56
CA GLU A 25 -13.15 -3.74 5.04
C GLU A 25 -13.99 -4.41 3.95
N PRO A 26 -15.02 -5.21 4.29
CA PRO A 26 -15.91 -5.77 3.29
C PRO A 26 -16.57 -4.69 2.41
N GLY A 27 -16.56 -4.87 1.09
CA GLY A 27 -17.09 -3.89 0.13
C GLY A 27 -16.11 -2.77 -0.26
N GLU A 28 -14.85 -2.83 0.20
CA GLU A 28 -13.78 -1.92 -0.19
C GLU A 28 -13.12 -2.32 -1.51
N THR A 29 -12.60 -1.32 -2.24
CA THR A 29 -11.74 -1.54 -3.40
C THR A 29 -10.27 -1.44 -2.99
N VAL A 30 -9.51 -2.52 -3.21
CA VAL A 30 -8.06 -2.57 -2.94
C VAL A 30 -7.27 -2.46 -4.23
N TYR A 31 -6.49 -1.38 -4.36
CA TYR A 31 -5.55 -1.17 -5.46
C TYR A 31 -4.17 -1.68 -5.10
N PHE A 32 -3.75 -2.75 -5.75
CA PHE A 32 -2.36 -3.21 -5.74
C PHE A 32 -1.53 -2.32 -6.65
N LEU A 33 -0.93 -1.27 -6.10
CA LEU A 33 -0.11 -0.32 -6.82
C LEU A 33 1.33 -0.82 -6.89
N ARG A 34 1.73 -1.34 -8.05
CA ARG A 34 3.02 -1.99 -8.25
C ARG A 34 4.09 -1.02 -8.74
N LEU A 35 5.26 -1.07 -8.12
CA LEU A 35 6.47 -0.42 -8.64
C LEU A 35 6.96 -1.08 -9.94
N PRO A 36 7.54 -0.34 -10.89
CA PRO A 36 8.02 -0.90 -12.17
C PRO A 36 9.10 -1.97 -12.01
N THR A 37 9.83 -1.94 -10.90
CA THR A 37 10.89 -2.88 -10.56
C THR A 37 10.37 -4.27 -10.17
N VAL A 38 9.10 -4.37 -9.75
CA VAL A 38 8.51 -5.63 -9.33
C VAL A 38 8.03 -6.40 -10.55
N ARG A 39 8.73 -7.50 -10.85
CA ARG A 39 8.34 -8.46 -11.88
C ARG A 39 7.53 -9.58 -11.24
N CYS A 40 6.52 -10.08 -11.96
CA CYS A 40 5.75 -11.28 -11.59
C CYS A 40 4.98 -11.20 -10.25
N LEU A 41 3.83 -10.50 -10.24
CA LEU A 41 2.88 -10.57 -9.10
C LEU A 41 2.03 -11.85 -9.07
N GLY A 42 2.17 -12.74 -10.05
CA GLY A 42 1.27 -13.88 -10.22
C GLY A 42 1.22 -14.78 -8.99
N GLU A 43 2.38 -15.10 -8.39
CA GLU A 43 2.45 -15.94 -7.19
C GLU A 43 1.86 -15.23 -5.97
N LEU A 44 2.21 -13.96 -5.76
CA LEU A 44 1.65 -13.14 -4.69
C LEU A 44 0.13 -13.08 -4.77
N ILE A 45 -0.44 -12.82 -5.95
CA ILE A 45 -1.88 -12.74 -6.17
C ILE A 45 -2.54 -14.11 -6.00
N GLN A 46 -1.95 -15.19 -6.52
CA GLN A 46 -2.50 -16.54 -6.37
C GLN A 46 -2.57 -16.99 -4.91
N GLU A 47 -1.58 -16.63 -4.10
CA GLU A 47 -1.56 -17.00 -2.69
C GLU A 47 -2.54 -16.20 -1.84
N VAL A 48 -2.83 -14.95 -2.21
CA VAL A 48 -3.76 -14.10 -1.45
C VAL A 48 -5.19 -14.18 -1.96
N ASN A 49 -5.43 -14.65 -3.19
CA ASN A 49 -6.77 -14.88 -3.75
C ASN A 49 -7.71 -15.71 -2.84
N PRO A 50 -7.26 -16.78 -2.15
CA PRO A 50 -8.09 -17.51 -1.19
C PRO A 50 -8.43 -16.71 0.08
N MET A 51 -7.69 -15.62 0.35
CA MET A 51 -7.89 -14.72 1.50
C MET A 51 -8.75 -13.51 1.15
N ILE A 52 -9.04 -13.29 -0.14
CA ILE A 52 -10.09 -12.38 -0.61
C ILE A 52 -11.46 -13.07 -0.40
N GLU A 53 -11.69 -13.54 0.82
CA GLU A 53 -13.05 -13.74 1.30
C GLU A 53 -13.59 -12.36 1.72
N TYR A 54 -14.90 -12.14 1.62
CA TYR A 54 -15.61 -10.92 2.05
C TYR A 54 -15.68 -9.72 1.09
N ASP A 55 -16.08 -9.95 -0.18
CA ASP A 55 -16.66 -8.87 -1.01
C ASP A 55 -15.71 -7.67 -1.28
N VAL A 56 -14.40 -7.90 -1.14
CA VAL A 56 -13.36 -6.92 -1.47
C VAL A 56 -13.05 -7.03 -2.95
N GLU A 57 -13.24 -5.95 -3.70
CA GLU A 57 -12.80 -5.87 -5.09
C GLU A 57 -11.33 -5.51 -5.13
N TYR A 58 -10.54 -6.10 -6.04
CA TYR A 58 -9.15 -5.70 -6.22
C TYR A 58 -8.80 -5.38 -7.66
N THR A 59 -7.92 -4.39 -7.81
CA THR A 59 -7.35 -3.99 -9.09
C THR A 59 -5.83 -3.90 -8.98
N ILE A 60 -5.13 -4.28 -10.04
CA ILE A 60 -3.67 -4.17 -10.11
C ILE A 60 -3.34 -3.00 -11.05
N SER A 61 -2.67 -1.99 -10.50
CA SER A 61 -2.18 -0.83 -11.23
C SER A 61 -0.66 -0.80 -11.21
N CYS A 62 -0.05 -0.28 -12.25
CA CYS A 62 1.41 -0.19 -12.36
C CYS A 62 1.83 1.26 -12.49
N LEU A 63 2.78 1.67 -11.65
CA LEU A 63 3.42 2.97 -11.81
C LEU A 63 4.24 3.01 -13.12
N PRO A 64 4.39 4.18 -13.75
CA PRO A 64 5.19 4.33 -14.95
C PRO A 64 6.68 4.13 -14.69
N THR A 65 7.44 3.82 -15.74
CA THR A 65 8.91 3.80 -15.64
C THR A 65 9.41 5.22 -15.36
N GLY A 66 10.24 5.37 -14.32
CA GLY A 66 10.73 6.69 -13.91
C GLY A 66 9.77 7.46 -13.02
N TYR A 67 8.80 6.78 -12.39
CA TYR A 67 7.85 7.40 -11.47
C TYR A 67 8.53 8.23 -10.38
N GLU A 68 7.85 9.29 -9.98
CA GLU A 68 8.13 10.12 -8.82
C GLU A 68 7.11 9.84 -7.71
N VAL A 69 7.39 10.33 -6.51
CA VAL A 69 6.47 10.19 -5.36
C VAL A 69 5.14 10.88 -5.64
N ALA A 70 5.16 11.97 -6.41
CA ALA A 70 3.97 12.66 -6.89
C ALA A 70 3.04 11.70 -7.66
N ASP A 71 3.56 10.79 -8.49
CA ASP A 71 2.71 9.84 -9.23
C ASP A 71 1.94 8.88 -8.28
N VAL A 72 2.49 8.57 -7.10
CA VAL A 72 1.80 7.77 -6.08
C VAL A 72 0.66 8.55 -5.45
N VAL A 73 0.91 9.84 -5.17
CA VAL A 73 -0.07 10.74 -4.56
C VAL A 73 -1.17 11.09 -5.56
N ASP A 74 -0.83 11.41 -6.80
CA ASP A 74 -1.77 11.67 -7.89
C ASP A 74 -2.67 10.45 -8.11
N PHE A 75 -2.09 9.24 -8.12
CA PHE A 75 -2.89 8.02 -8.19
C PHE A 75 -3.85 7.89 -7.00
N ALA A 76 -3.40 8.23 -5.78
CA ALA A 76 -4.23 8.20 -4.59
C ALA A 76 -5.39 9.19 -4.65
N VAL A 77 -5.16 10.40 -5.16
CA VAL A 77 -6.20 11.39 -5.43
C VAL A 77 -7.19 10.88 -6.49
N ASP A 78 -6.68 10.33 -7.59
CA ASP A 78 -7.50 9.84 -8.72
C ASP A 78 -8.48 8.73 -8.33
N VAL A 79 -8.09 7.86 -7.38
CA VAL A 79 -8.95 6.77 -6.89
C VAL A 79 -9.68 7.13 -5.58
N GLU A 80 -9.56 8.37 -5.13
CA GLU A 80 -10.09 8.85 -3.84
C GLU A 80 -9.72 7.89 -2.71
N ALA A 81 -8.43 7.57 -2.58
CA ALA A 81 -7.97 6.60 -1.59
C ALA A 81 -8.19 7.11 -0.17
N ASP A 82 -8.79 6.29 0.68
CA ASP A 82 -8.89 6.57 2.11
C ASP A 82 -7.63 6.13 2.86
N ARG A 83 -6.87 5.18 2.28
CA ARG A 83 -5.69 4.57 2.91
C ARG A 83 -4.57 4.26 1.91
N ILE A 84 -3.32 4.44 2.36
CA ILE A 84 -2.11 3.91 1.68
C ILE A 84 -1.39 2.96 2.64
N CYS A 85 -1.30 1.70 2.25
CA CYS A 85 -0.61 0.63 2.96
C CYS A 85 0.75 0.35 2.29
N ILE A 86 1.81 0.36 3.10
CA ILE A 86 3.19 0.22 2.65
C ILE A 86 3.86 -0.90 3.44
N GLY A 87 4.28 -1.96 2.78
CA GLY A 87 4.96 -3.08 3.45
C GLY A 87 6.28 -2.67 4.11
N ILE A 88 6.47 -3.14 5.34
CA ILE A 88 7.68 -3.03 6.16
C ILE A 88 8.65 -4.12 5.73
N PHE A 89 9.79 -3.73 5.18
CA PHE A 89 10.81 -4.67 4.72
C PHE A 89 11.81 -5.08 5.79
N GLU A 90 12.11 -4.17 6.71
CA GLU A 90 13.13 -4.38 7.71
C GLU A 90 12.67 -3.78 9.03
N ARG A 91 12.96 -4.50 10.12
CA ARG A 91 12.84 -3.97 11.48
C ARG A 91 14.20 -3.92 12.13
N THR A 92 14.41 -2.91 12.96
CA THR A 92 15.61 -2.82 13.80
C THR A 92 15.64 -3.98 14.81
N LEU A 93 16.80 -4.19 15.45
CA LEU A 93 16.93 -5.16 16.55
C LEU A 93 15.97 -4.92 17.73
N THR A 94 15.45 -3.70 17.87
CA THR A 94 14.47 -3.32 18.88
C THR A 94 13.02 -3.41 18.38
N GLY A 95 12.81 -3.97 17.19
CA GLY A 95 11.48 -4.18 16.60
C GLY A 95 10.88 -2.96 15.90
N LYS A 96 11.61 -1.85 15.75
CA LYS A 96 11.09 -0.65 15.08
C LYS A 96 11.08 -0.84 13.57
N ALA A 97 9.99 -0.47 12.91
CA ALA A 97 9.91 -0.45 11.45
C ALA A 97 10.98 0.50 10.89
N ARG A 98 11.75 0.02 9.90
CA ARG A 98 12.66 0.87 9.14
C ARG A 98 11.88 1.55 8.02
N ILE A 99 11.96 2.88 7.97
CA ILE A 99 11.37 3.69 6.91
C ILE A 99 12.39 3.81 5.78
N ASP A 100 11.99 3.40 4.58
CA ASP A 100 12.78 3.59 3.36
C ASP A 100 12.49 4.96 2.72
N ASP A 101 13.33 5.38 1.76
CA ASP A 101 13.25 6.71 1.15
C ASP A 101 11.89 6.98 0.50
N LEU A 102 11.28 5.96 -0.11
CA LEU A 102 9.95 6.07 -0.74
C LEU A 102 8.86 6.29 0.31
N THR A 103 8.86 5.48 1.36
CA THR A 103 7.91 5.60 2.48
C THR A 103 8.05 6.97 3.14
N GLN A 104 9.29 7.40 3.41
CA GLN A 104 9.55 8.73 3.96
C GLN A 104 9.03 9.84 3.05
N SER A 105 9.24 9.71 1.74
CA SER A 105 8.82 10.74 0.79
C SER A 105 7.29 10.84 0.69
N ILE A 106 6.57 9.72 0.76
CA ILE A 106 5.10 9.71 0.80
C ILE A 106 4.61 10.39 2.09
N LEU A 107 5.17 10.03 3.25
CA LEU A 107 4.76 10.58 4.55
C LEU A 107 5.03 12.07 4.73
N LEU A 108 5.94 12.64 3.92
CA LEU A 108 6.32 14.05 3.97
C LEU A 108 5.80 14.83 2.76
N HIS A 109 5.00 14.21 1.90
CA HIS A 109 4.50 14.87 0.70
C HIS A 109 3.43 15.91 1.07
N GLU A 110 3.55 17.11 0.52
CA GLU A 110 2.72 18.26 0.93
C GLU A 110 1.24 18.09 0.59
N HIS A 111 0.92 17.35 -0.47
CA HIS A 111 -0.46 17.17 -0.96
C HIS A 111 -1.23 16.03 -0.30
N VAL A 112 -0.66 15.35 0.70
CA VAL A 112 -1.32 14.25 1.40
C VAL A 112 -1.06 14.32 2.89
N SER A 113 -2.12 14.21 3.67
CA SER A 113 -2.07 14.12 5.12
C SER A 113 -2.95 12.96 5.60
N GLY A 114 -2.76 12.53 6.84
CA GLY A 114 -3.50 11.42 7.41
C GLY A 114 -2.92 10.95 8.73
N ASP A 115 -3.55 9.92 9.30
CA ASP A 115 -3.10 9.28 10.53
C ASP A 115 -2.12 8.15 10.22
N LEU A 116 -0.99 8.14 10.92
CA LEU A 116 0.04 7.12 10.75
C LEU A 116 -0.15 5.98 11.75
N VAL A 117 -0.48 4.79 11.23
CA VAL A 117 -0.54 3.54 11.98
C VAL A 117 0.60 2.63 11.54
N VAL A 118 1.28 2.02 12.51
CA VAL A 118 2.35 1.05 12.23
C VAL A 118 1.90 -0.32 12.73
N GLY A 119 1.54 -1.18 11.78
CA GLY A 119 1.20 -2.57 12.01
C GLY A 119 2.42 -3.47 12.21
N ASP A 120 2.23 -4.78 12.08
CA ASP A 120 3.26 -5.81 12.25
C ASP A 120 4.13 -5.97 11.00
N HIS A 121 3.53 -5.80 9.83
CA HIS A 121 4.14 -5.94 8.51
C HIS A 121 3.83 -4.77 7.57
N ALA A 122 2.92 -3.86 7.90
CA ALA A 122 2.59 -2.69 7.10
C ALA A 122 2.64 -1.38 7.90
N ILE A 123 3.06 -0.31 7.23
CA ILE A 123 2.81 1.08 7.63
C ILE A 123 1.56 1.51 6.88
N ILE A 124 0.58 2.06 7.61
CA ILE A 124 -0.72 2.44 7.09
C ILE A 124 -0.87 3.95 7.31
N LEU A 125 -1.08 4.68 6.24
CA LEU A 125 -1.53 6.06 6.30
C LEU A 125 -3.04 6.03 6.06
N GLU A 126 -3.84 6.27 7.09
CA GLU A 126 -5.30 6.19 7.07
C GLU A 126 -5.95 7.57 7.20
N ASN A 127 -7.24 7.65 6.89
CA ASN A 127 -8.01 8.90 6.88
C ASN A 127 -7.31 9.96 6.00
N LEU A 128 -6.91 9.54 4.78
CA LEU A 128 -6.19 10.41 3.87
C LEU A 128 -7.03 11.66 3.55
N ASP A 129 -6.38 12.81 3.68
CA ASP A 129 -6.90 14.10 3.28
C ASP A 129 -5.92 14.76 2.31
N TYR A 130 -6.46 15.34 1.25
CA TYR A 130 -5.71 15.85 0.12
C TYR A 130 -5.84 17.37 0.06
N ASP A 131 -4.72 18.07 0.03
CA ASP A 131 -4.72 19.52 -0.18
C ASP A 131 -5.27 19.83 -1.58
N GLN A 132 -6.38 20.60 -1.63
CA GLN A 132 -7.05 21.01 -2.88
C GLN A 132 -6.28 22.07 -3.68
#